data_AF-A0A914DL62-F1
#
_entry.id   AF-A0A914DL62-F1
#
_cell.length_a   1.000
_cell.length_b   1.000
_cell.length_c   1.000
_cell.angle_alpha   90.00
_cell.angle_beta   90.00
_cell.angle_gamma   90.00
#
_symmetry.space_group_name_H-M   'P 1'
#
loop_
_entity.id
_entity.type
_entity.pdbx_description
1 polymer ?
#
loop_
_entity_poly.entity_id
_entity_poly.type
_entity_poly.pdbx_seq_one_letter_code
_entity_poly.pdbx_strand_id
1 'polypeptide(L)'
;MASTIKLSLGGYTIVFFITLLCLVVLVIGILIYRQIQRLRKNNARKEVNLTAANDVSESCRQNIQAKIQAVGLFKKIHYPKFTDCTMIAEHANTPYVHRMIAFDEVIRDVDRQLEVINPELARRPGQSTYAYLYDIKELALPELQTKFIERLSFLHDASRYRAQFAFGEEELAELRNLLREFVRM
;
A
#
# COMPACT_ATOMS: atom_id res chain seq x y z
N MET A 1 -55.30 -1.09 37.62
CA MET A 1 -54.88 -2.52 37.58
C MET A 1 -53.62 -2.60 36.75
N ALA A 2 -52.49 -2.94 37.38
CA ALA A 2 -51.20 -3.03 36.69
C ALA A 2 -51.15 -4.30 35.83
N SER A 3 -51.05 -4.15 34.52
CA SER A 3 -50.83 -5.25 33.59
C SER A 3 -49.37 -5.68 33.63
N THR A 4 -49.07 -6.73 34.39
CA THR A 4 -47.76 -7.37 34.39
C THR A 4 -47.49 -8.04 33.05
N ILE A 5 -46.59 -7.46 32.25
CA ILE A 5 -46.07 -8.06 31.02
C ILE A 5 -45.21 -9.28 31.45
N LYS A 6 -45.78 -10.48 31.41
CA LYS A 6 -45.02 -11.73 31.59
C LYS A 6 -44.29 -12.05 30.29
N LEU A 7 -43.02 -11.69 30.23
CA LEU A 7 -42.12 -12.09 29.14
C LEU A 7 -41.86 -13.60 29.27
N SER A 8 -42.56 -14.41 28.48
CA SER A 8 -42.30 -15.86 28.36
C SER A 8 -40.99 -16.07 27.60
N LEU A 9 -39.85 -15.91 28.27
CA LEU A 9 -38.53 -16.27 27.74
C LEU A 9 -38.43 -17.80 27.66
N GLY A 10 -38.79 -18.37 26.51
CA GLY A 10 -38.52 -19.78 26.22
C GLY A 10 -37.01 -20.04 26.20
N GLY A 11 -36.57 -21.22 26.66
CA GLY A 11 -35.14 -21.56 26.80
C GLY A 11 -34.28 -21.29 25.54
N TYR A 12 -34.87 -21.39 24.34
CA TYR A 12 -34.22 -21.04 23.07
C TYR A 12 -33.79 -19.57 22.98
N THR A 13 -34.56 -18.64 23.53
CA THR A 13 -34.19 -17.21 23.55
C THR A 13 -32.99 -16.96 24.45
N ILE A 14 -32.93 -17.63 25.61
CA ILE A 14 -31.79 -17.54 26.54
C ILE A 14 -30.51 -18.07 25.88
N VAL A 15 -30.58 -19.24 25.23
CA VAL A 15 -29.44 -19.82 24.51
C VAL A 15 -28.96 -18.89 23.40
N PHE A 16 -29.88 -18.28 22.63
CA PHE A 16 -29.53 -17.31 21.58
C PHE A 16 -28.83 -16.06 22.13
N PHE A 17 -29.29 -15.51 23.25
CA PHE A 17 -28.63 -14.36 23.88
C PHE A 17 -27.22 -14.71 24.37
N ILE A 18 -27.03 -15.90 24.95
CA ILE A 18 -25.72 -16.36 25.43
C ILE A 18 -24.75 -16.55 24.25
N THR A 19 -25.20 -17.16 23.15
CA THR A 19 -24.34 -17.37 21.97
C THR A 19 -23.97 -16.04 21.30
N LEU A 20 -24.92 -15.11 21.20
CA LEU A 20 -24.66 -13.75 20.71
C LEU A 20 -23.65 -13.01 21.59
N LEU A 21 -23.80 -13.09 22.91
CA LEU A 21 -22.88 -12.46 23.87
C LEU A 21 -21.46 -13.04 23.75
N CYS A 22 -21.34 -14.37 23.66
CA CYS A 22 -20.05 -15.03 23.45
C CYS A 22 -19.38 -14.58 22.14
N LEU A 23 -20.16 -14.44 21.05
CA LEU A 23 -19.66 -13.96 19.77
C LEU A 23 -19.16 -12.51 19.87
N VAL A 24 -19.91 -11.62 20.55
CA VAL A 24 -19.50 -10.23 20.79
C VAL A 24 -18.19 -10.18 21.58
N VAL A 25 -18.05 -10.98 22.64
CA VAL A 25 -16.82 -11.04 23.45
C VAL A 25 -15.62 -11.52 22.62
N LEU A 26 -15.81 -12.55 21.78
CA LEU A 26 -14.76 -13.03 20.87
C LEU A 26 -14.29 -11.95 19.89
N VAL A 27 -15.23 -11.24 19.27
CA VAL A 27 -14.92 -10.16 18.33
C VAL A 27 -14.16 -9.03 19.04
N ILE A 28 -14.61 -8.62 20.22
CA ILE A 28 -13.91 -7.60 21.03
C ILE A 28 -12.49 -8.05 21.39
N GLY A 29 -12.31 -9.31 21.80
CA GLY A 29 -10.99 -9.87 22.11
C GLY A 29 -10.02 -9.82 20.93
N ILE A 30 -10.49 -10.17 19.72
CA ILE A 30 -9.69 -10.10 18.48
C ILE A 30 -9.30 -8.64 18.17
N LEU A 31 -10.22 -7.68 18.34
CA LEU A 31 -9.96 -6.27 18.11
C LEU A 31 -8.92 -5.72 19.11
N ILE A 32 -9.05 -6.02 20.40
CA ILE A 32 -8.09 -5.61 21.43
C ILE A 32 -6.71 -6.21 21.15
N TYR A 33 -6.62 -7.50 20.84
CA TYR A 33 -5.35 -8.16 20.51
C TYR A 33 -4.66 -7.50 19.32
N ARG A 34 -5.42 -7.17 18.27
CA ARG A 34 -4.90 -6.43 17.11
C ARG A 34 -4.40 -5.04 17.48
N GLN A 35 -5.10 -4.31 18.35
CA GLN A 35 -4.65 -2.99 18.81
C GLN A 35 -3.35 -3.06 19.62
N ILE A 36 -3.24 -4.03 20.54
CA ILE A 36 -2.02 -4.26 21.33
C ILE A 36 -0.82 -4.56 20.42
N GLN A 37 -1.00 -5.41 19.40
CA GLN A 37 0.07 -5.69 18.44
C GLN A 37 0.50 -4.46 17.63
N ARG A 38 -0.44 -3.59 17.24
CA ARG A 38 -0.12 -2.33 16.55
C ARG A 38 0.70 -1.41 17.46
N LEU A 39 0.29 -1.24 18.71
CA LEU A 39 1.02 -0.41 19.68
C LEU A 39 2.42 -0.94 19.97
N ARG A 40 2.58 -2.27 20.13
CA ARG A 40 3.88 -2.89 20.36
C ARG A 40 4.85 -2.69 19.19
N LYS A 41 4.37 -2.83 17.94
CA LYS A 41 5.19 -2.57 16.74
C LYS A 41 5.55 -1.09 16.57
N ASN A 42 4.68 -0.18 17.02
CA ASN A 42 4.96 1.27 16.98
C ASN A 42 5.99 1.68 18.05
N ASN A 43 5.95 1.12 19.25
CA ASN A 43 6.94 1.38 20.30
C ASN A 43 8.31 0.78 19.97
N ALA A 44 8.36 -0.42 19.38
CA ALA A 44 9.62 -1.05 18.96
C ALA A 44 10.39 -0.26 17.86
N ARG A 45 9.72 0.67 17.16
CA ARG A 45 10.36 1.54 16.16
C ARG A 45 10.81 2.89 16.74
N LYS A 46 10.59 3.16 18.03
CA LYS A 46 10.75 4.47 18.66
C LYS A 46 11.71 4.50 19.85
N GLU A 47 12.70 3.61 19.90
CA GLU A 47 13.91 3.88 20.70
C GLU A 47 14.82 4.85 19.92
N VAL A 48 14.33 6.06 19.68
CA VAL A 48 15.23 7.20 19.46
C VAL A 48 15.74 7.55 20.84
N ASN A 49 17.04 7.40 21.08
CA ASN A 49 17.68 7.87 22.31
C ASN A 49 17.43 9.38 22.46
N LEU A 50 16.38 9.74 23.21
CA LEU A 50 15.91 11.11 23.40
C LEU A 50 16.96 12.00 24.08
N THR A 51 17.86 11.41 24.85
CA THR A 51 19.02 12.09 25.47
C THR A 51 19.97 12.66 24.42
N ALA A 52 20.35 11.89 23.41
CA ALA A 52 21.20 12.38 22.32
C ALA A 52 20.49 13.38 21.40
N ALA A 53 19.15 13.32 21.29
CA ALA A 53 18.38 14.26 20.49
C ALA A 53 18.27 15.63 21.17
N ASN A 54 18.15 15.67 22.50
CA ASN A 54 17.94 16.90 23.28
C ASN A 54 19.16 17.84 23.32
N ASP A 55 20.38 17.31 23.22
CA ASP A 55 21.62 18.11 23.24
C ASP A 55 21.98 18.75 21.88
N VAL A 56 21.21 18.44 20.83
CA VAL A 56 21.48 18.92 19.48
C VAL A 56 20.69 20.20 19.20
N SER A 57 21.40 21.27 18.81
CA SER A 57 20.80 22.54 18.43
C SER A 57 19.80 22.38 17.27
N GLU A 58 18.78 23.23 17.23
CA GLU A 58 17.73 23.17 16.20
C GLU A 58 18.32 23.20 14.78
N SER A 59 19.32 24.06 14.56
CA SER A 59 20.05 24.15 13.28
C SER A 59 20.74 22.83 12.90
N CYS A 60 21.33 22.13 13.87
CA CYS A 60 21.96 20.84 13.61
C CYS A 60 20.90 19.76 13.33
N ARG A 61 19.75 19.76 14.02
CA ARG A 61 18.63 18.85 13.73
C ARG A 61 18.08 19.06 12.31
N GLN A 62 17.89 20.31 11.89
CA GLN A 62 17.44 20.65 10.54
C GLN A 62 18.46 20.19 9.48
N ASN A 63 19.77 20.36 9.75
CA ASN A 63 20.83 19.89 8.85
C ASN A 63 20.83 18.35 8.71
N ILE A 64 20.69 17.63 9.83
CA ILE A 64 20.57 16.16 9.83
C ILE A 64 19.34 15.74 9.03
N GLN A 65 18.18 16.37 9.25
CA GLN A 65 16.96 16.07 8.53
C GLN A 65 17.10 16.32 7.03
N ALA A 66 17.71 17.44 6.64
CA ALA A 66 17.99 17.76 5.24
C ALA A 66 18.91 16.72 4.59
N LYS A 67 19.96 16.27 5.28
CA LYS A 67 20.84 15.19 4.79
C LYS A 67 20.13 13.85 4.66
N ILE A 68 19.28 13.50 5.63
CA ILE A 68 18.47 12.28 5.57
C ILE A 68 17.51 12.33 4.37
N GLN A 69 16.86 13.48 4.15
CA GLN A 69 15.98 13.70 3.00
C GLN A 69 16.76 13.59 1.68
N ALA A 70 17.94 14.19 1.59
CA ALA A 70 18.80 14.11 0.42
C ALA A 70 19.21 12.66 0.08
N VAL A 71 19.61 11.88 1.10
CA VAL A 71 19.90 10.44 0.93
C VAL A 71 18.65 9.66 0.53
N GLY A 72 17.50 9.98 1.12
CA GLY A 72 16.22 9.36 0.76
C GLY A 72 15.85 9.60 -0.70
N LEU A 73 15.99 10.84 -1.18
CA LEU A 73 15.74 11.22 -2.56
C LEU A 73 16.74 10.55 -3.51
N PHE A 74 18.03 10.56 -3.16
CA PHE A 74 19.07 9.85 -3.92
C PHE A 74 18.74 8.36 -4.09
N LYS A 75 18.34 7.67 -3.00
CA LYS A 75 17.95 6.26 -3.04
C LYS A 75 16.75 6.01 -3.95
N LYS A 76 15.78 6.94 -4.01
CA LYS A 76 14.62 6.81 -4.91
C LYS A 76 15.05 6.94 -6.37
N ILE A 77 15.88 7.93 -6.69
CA ILE A 77 16.34 8.16 -8.08
C ILE A 77 17.21 7.01 -8.58
N HIS A 78 18.11 6.49 -7.73
CA HIS A 78 19.09 5.47 -8.12
C HIS A 78 18.69 4.04 -7.77
N TYR A 79 17.40 3.79 -7.52
CA TYR A 79 16.94 2.45 -7.23
C TYR A 79 17.11 1.57 -8.50
N PRO A 80 17.82 0.44 -8.41
CA PRO A 80 18.13 -0.39 -9.57
C PRO A 80 16.83 -0.96 -10.16
N LYS A 81 16.77 -1.10 -11.48
CA LYS A 81 15.61 -1.73 -12.12
C LYS A 81 15.65 -3.22 -11.80
N PHE A 82 14.47 -3.83 -11.70
CA PHE A 82 14.41 -5.30 -11.57
C PHE A 82 15.24 -5.95 -12.69
N THR A 83 15.07 -5.53 -13.95
CA THR A 83 15.79 -6.04 -15.12
C THR A 83 17.32 -5.93 -15.08
N ASP A 84 17.89 -5.11 -14.19
CA ASP A 84 19.35 -4.93 -14.08
C ASP A 84 20.00 -6.05 -13.23
N CYS A 85 19.20 -6.88 -12.56
CA CYS A 85 19.70 -8.00 -11.76
C CYS A 85 20.07 -9.19 -12.64
N THR A 86 21.35 -9.60 -12.62
CA THR A 86 21.90 -10.71 -13.42
C THR A 86 21.14 -12.02 -13.24
N MET A 87 20.59 -12.27 -12.04
CA MET A 87 19.77 -13.45 -11.72
C MET A 87 18.48 -13.56 -12.56
N ILE A 88 17.97 -12.47 -13.13
CA ILE A 88 16.76 -12.53 -13.98
C ILE A 88 17.09 -12.99 -15.39
N ALA A 89 18.34 -12.80 -15.86
CA ALA A 89 18.77 -13.33 -17.14
C ALA A 89 18.66 -14.87 -17.16
N GLU A 90 18.89 -15.52 -16.02
CA GLU A 90 18.77 -16.97 -15.85
C GLU A 90 17.31 -17.46 -15.90
N HIS A 91 16.35 -16.57 -15.61
CA HIS A 91 14.91 -16.88 -15.58
C HIS A 91 14.12 -16.19 -16.69
N ALA A 92 14.78 -15.60 -17.69
CA ALA A 92 14.16 -14.77 -18.73
C ALA A 92 12.98 -15.46 -19.46
N ASN A 93 13.02 -16.79 -19.58
CA ASN A 93 11.99 -17.58 -20.25
C ASN A 93 10.83 -18.03 -19.33
N THR A 94 10.80 -17.59 -18.07
CA THR A 94 9.79 -18.04 -17.10
C THR A 94 8.58 -17.09 -17.03
N PRO A 95 7.33 -17.61 -17.02
CA PRO A 95 6.12 -16.77 -17.08
C PRO A 95 5.96 -15.76 -15.94
N TYR A 96 6.57 -16.01 -14.78
CA TYR A 96 6.46 -15.11 -13.63
C TYR A 96 7.36 -13.88 -13.74
N VAL A 97 8.39 -13.91 -14.60
CA VAL A 97 9.34 -12.78 -14.74
C VAL A 97 8.66 -11.55 -15.33
N HIS A 98 7.81 -11.72 -16.35
CA HIS A 98 7.05 -10.59 -16.92
C HIS A 98 6.18 -9.89 -15.88
N ARG A 99 5.58 -10.65 -14.96
CA ARG A 99 4.78 -10.11 -13.85
C ARG A 99 5.62 -9.31 -12.86
N MET A 100 6.79 -9.84 -12.50
CA MET A 100 7.71 -9.16 -11.59
C MET A 100 8.24 -7.86 -12.20
N ILE A 101 8.59 -7.89 -13.49
CA ILE A 101 8.99 -6.69 -14.24
C ILE A 101 7.86 -5.67 -14.26
N ALA A 102 6.65 -6.09 -14.65
CA ALA A 102 5.47 -5.21 -14.68
C ALA A 102 5.19 -4.54 -13.32
N PHE A 103 5.28 -5.32 -12.24
CA PHE A 103 5.07 -4.82 -10.89
C PHE A 103 6.14 -3.78 -10.48
N ASP A 104 7.41 -4.05 -10.76
CA ASP A 104 8.51 -3.12 -10.47
C ASP A 104 8.40 -1.83 -11.31
N GLU A 105 8.11 -1.96 -12.61
CA GLU A 105 8.03 -0.82 -13.53
C GLU A 105 6.91 0.16 -13.16
N VAL A 106 5.74 -0.32 -12.73
CA VAL A 106 4.65 0.57 -12.27
C VAL A 106 5.05 1.33 -11.01
N ILE A 107 5.65 0.65 -10.02
CA ILE A 107 6.11 1.31 -8.79
C ILE A 107 7.18 2.34 -9.10
N ARG A 108 8.11 2.02 -10.00
CA ARG A 108 9.20 2.90 -10.38
C ARG A 108 8.70 4.12 -11.16
N ASP A 109 7.93 3.90 -12.22
CA ASP A 109 7.61 4.94 -13.20
C ASP A 109 6.39 5.78 -12.80
N VAL A 110 5.53 5.27 -11.92
CA VAL A 110 4.38 6.01 -11.39
C VAL A 110 4.64 6.46 -9.95
N ASP A 111 4.66 5.53 -9.00
CA ASP A 111 4.62 5.85 -7.56
C ASP A 111 5.85 6.65 -7.16
N ARG A 112 7.03 6.18 -7.55
CA ARG A 112 8.29 6.79 -7.14
C ARG A 112 8.55 8.11 -7.86
N GLN A 113 8.23 8.21 -9.16
CA GLN A 113 8.40 9.47 -9.88
C GLN A 113 7.51 10.56 -9.28
N LEU A 114 6.23 10.27 -9.05
CA LEU A 114 5.32 11.20 -8.40
C LEU A 114 5.79 11.57 -6.98
N GLU A 115 6.25 10.60 -6.19
CA GLU A 115 6.78 10.85 -4.85
C GLU A 115 8.07 11.69 -4.84
N VAL A 116 8.90 11.56 -5.89
CA VAL A 116 10.11 12.39 -6.06
C VAL A 116 9.74 13.82 -6.45
N ILE A 117 8.73 14.00 -7.31
CA ILE A 117 8.23 15.32 -7.72
C ILE A 117 7.55 16.02 -6.53
N ASN A 118 6.63 15.33 -5.86
CA ASN A 118 5.96 15.81 -4.67
C ASN A 118 5.75 14.66 -3.67
N PRO A 119 6.41 14.69 -2.50
CA PRO A 119 6.26 13.66 -1.46
C PRO A 119 4.82 13.46 -0.96
N GLU A 120 3.95 14.46 -1.09
CA GLU A 120 2.54 14.35 -0.69
C GLU A 120 1.72 13.46 -1.63
N LEU A 121 2.21 13.24 -2.85
CA LEU A 121 1.61 12.33 -3.83
C LEU A 121 1.98 10.87 -3.58
N ALA A 122 2.67 10.54 -2.49
CA ALA A 122 3.03 9.16 -2.18
C ALA A 122 1.79 8.25 -2.04
N ARG A 123 1.80 7.12 -2.74
CA ARG A 123 0.72 6.11 -2.62
C ARG A 123 0.59 5.61 -1.18
N ARG A 124 -0.65 5.58 -0.68
CA ARG A 124 -0.91 5.12 0.69
C ARG A 124 -0.72 3.60 0.81
N PRO A 125 -0.25 3.08 1.96
CA PRO A 125 -0.10 1.64 2.15
C PRO A 125 -1.43 0.90 1.96
N GLY A 126 -1.43 -0.11 1.07
CA GLY A 126 -2.62 -0.91 0.77
C GLY A 126 -3.63 -0.28 -0.19
N GLN A 127 -3.37 0.94 -0.67
CA GLN A 127 -4.17 1.56 -1.72
C GLN A 127 -3.96 0.82 -3.05
N SER A 128 -5.05 0.56 -3.78
CA SER A 128 -4.97 0.00 -5.14
C SER A 128 -4.44 1.05 -6.12
N THR A 129 -3.87 0.59 -7.23
CA THR A 129 -3.38 1.49 -8.29
C THR A 129 -4.50 2.31 -8.90
N TYR A 130 -5.69 1.73 -9.02
CA TYR A 130 -6.87 2.45 -9.49
C TYR A 130 -7.22 3.63 -8.60
N ALA A 131 -7.42 3.38 -7.31
CA ALA A 131 -7.76 4.43 -6.35
C ALA A 131 -6.67 5.49 -6.29
N TYR A 132 -5.40 5.07 -6.31
CA TYR A 132 -4.27 5.98 -6.30
C TYR A 132 -4.24 6.90 -7.52
N LEU A 133 -4.33 6.36 -8.74
CA LEU A 133 -4.28 7.17 -9.96
C LEU A 133 -5.51 8.08 -10.11
N TYR A 134 -6.66 7.66 -9.57
CA TYR A 134 -7.84 8.51 -9.52
C TYR A 134 -7.62 9.71 -8.59
N ASP A 135 -7.04 9.51 -7.41
CA ASP A 135 -6.64 10.62 -6.52
C ASP A 135 -5.63 11.55 -7.21
N ILE A 136 -4.63 10.99 -7.91
CA ILE A 136 -3.62 11.77 -8.64
C ILE A 136 -4.26 12.59 -9.77
N LYS A 137 -5.26 12.06 -10.45
CA LYS A 137 -6.01 12.80 -11.45
C LYS A 137 -6.68 14.05 -10.86
N GLU A 138 -7.28 13.92 -9.68
CA GLU A 138 -7.94 15.04 -9.01
C GLU A 138 -6.93 16.07 -8.44
N LEU A 139 -5.78 15.60 -7.97
CA LEU A 139 -4.82 16.43 -7.24
C LEU A 139 -3.75 17.09 -8.12
N ALA A 140 -3.27 16.39 -9.16
CA ALA A 140 -2.05 16.79 -9.87
C ALA A 140 -2.13 16.66 -11.40
N LEU A 141 -2.83 15.65 -11.94
CA LEU A 141 -2.85 15.34 -13.38
C LEU A 141 -4.29 15.25 -13.93
N PRO A 142 -5.02 16.37 -14.07
CA PRO A 142 -6.42 16.36 -14.50
C PRO A 142 -6.64 15.81 -15.92
N GLU A 143 -5.59 15.85 -16.76
CA GLU A 143 -5.60 15.33 -18.14
C GLU A 143 -5.62 13.80 -18.22
N LEU A 144 -5.38 13.09 -17.10
CA LEU A 144 -5.42 11.63 -17.09
C LEU A 144 -6.81 11.13 -17.49
N GLN A 145 -6.86 10.38 -18.60
CA GLN A 145 -8.10 9.80 -19.07
C GLN A 145 -8.53 8.65 -18.15
N THR A 146 -9.83 8.53 -17.88
CA THR A 146 -10.34 7.44 -17.01
C THR A 146 -10.03 6.06 -17.59
N LYS A 147 -10.11 5.92 -18.92
CA LYS A 147 -9.73 4.67 -19.62
C LYS A 147 -8.26 4.29 -19.41
N PHE A 148 -7.37 5.28 -19.36
CA PHE A 148 -5.95 5.08 -19.07
C PHE A 148 -5.77 4.53 -17.66
N ILE A 149 -6.42 5.15 -16.66
CA ILE A 149 -6.41 4.71 -15.26
C ILE A 149 -6.90 3.27 -15.14
N GLU A 150 -8.06 2.97 -15.73
CA GLU A 150 -8.65 1.63 -15.71
C GLU A 150 -7.70 0.58 -16.29
N ARG A 151 -7.09 0.87 -17.46
CA ARG A 151 -6.24 -0.10 -18.15
C ARG A 151 -4.91 -0.32 -17.43
N LEU A 152 -4.24 0.75 -17.00
CA LEU A 152 -2.98 0.64 -16.28
C LEU A 152 -3.17 -0.10 -14.94
N SER A 153 -4.24 0.23 -14.22
CA SER A 153 -4.58 -0.42 -12.95
C SER A 153 -4.94 -1.89 -13.14
N PHE A 154 -5.69 -2.22 -14.18
CA PHE A 154 -6.00 -3.60 -14.52
C PHE A 154 -4.74 -4.42 -14.77
N LEU A 155 -3.81 -3.92 -15.59
CA LEU A 155 -2.57 -4.63 -15.90
C LEU A 155 -1.68 -4.81 -14.66
N HIS A 156 -1.60 -3.79 -13.80
CA HIS A 156 -0.84 -3.89 -12.54
C HIS A 156 -1.48 -4.88 -11.54
N ASP A 157 -2.81 -4.88 -11.40
CA ASP A 157 -3.49 -5.85 -10.54
C ASP A 157 -3.43 -7.26 -11.13
N ALA A 158 -3.48 -7.38 -12.46
CA ALA A 158 -3.32 -8.64 -13.17
C ALA A 158 -1.94 -9.26 -12.94
N SER A 159 -0.87 -8.45 -12.94
CA SER A 159 0.49 -8.92 -12.65
C SER A 159 0.63 -9.41 -11.21
N ARG A 160 -0.06 -8.78 -10.26
CA ARG A 160 0.06 -9.05 -8.81
C ARG A 160 -0.81 -10.18 -8.27
N TYR A 161 -2.09 -10.23 -8.63
CA TYR A 161 -3.08 -11.05 -7.93
C TYR A 161 -3.70 -12.15 -8.78
N ARG A 162 -3.64 -12.04 -10.11
CA ARG A 162 -4.37 -12.95 -11.01
C ARG A 162 -3.45 -14.04 -11.55
N ALA A 163 -3.15 -15.04 -10.73
CA ALA A 163 -2.33 -16.19 -11.13
C ALA A 163 -2.90 -16.97 -12.34
N GLN A 164 -4.23 -16.94 -12.52
CA GLN A 164 -4.93 -17.61 -13.62
C GLN A 164 -4.86 -16.87 -14.96
N PHE A 165 -4.51 -15.58 -14.94
CA PHE A 165 -4.33 -14.80 -16.16
C PHE A 165 -2.97 -15.14 -16.78
N ALA A 166 -2.85 -15.33 -18.08
CA ALA A 166 -1.52 -15.43 -18.69
C ALA A 166 -1.00 -13.99 -18.85
N PHE A 167 -0.02 -13.59 -18.02
CA PHE A 167 0.60 -12.27 -18.16
C PHE A 167 1.97 -12.50 -18.81
N GLY A 168 2.04 -12.26 -20.11
CA GLY A 168 3.20 -12.53 -20.95
C GLY A 168 3.86 -11.25 -21.46
N GLU A 169 4.53 -11.39 -22.61
CA GLU A 169 5.26 -10.31 -23.25
C GLU A 169 4.32 -9.23 -23.83
N GLU A 170 3.17 -9.63 -24.38
CA GLU A 170 2.21 -8.70 -24.98
C GLU A 170 1.63 -7.74 -23.94
N GLU A 171 1.19 -8.26 -22.79
CA GLU A 171 0.66 -7.43 -21.71
C GLU A 171 1.74 -6.54 -21.08
N LEU A 172 2.98 -7.04 -21.00
CA LEU A 172 4.11 -6.25 -20.55
C LEU A 172 4.44 -5.11 -21.54
N ALA A 173 4.38 -5.38 -22.84
CA ALA A 173 4.60 -4.38 -23.87
C ALA A 173 3.51 -3.29 -23.84
N GLU A 174 2.26 -3.69 -23.66
CA GLU A 174 1.15 -2.76 -23.49
C GLU A 174 1.33 -1.89 -22.23
N LEU A 175 1.66 -2.50 -21.08
CA LEU A 175 1.94 -1.79 -19.85
C LEU A 175 3.05 -0.74 -20.06
N ARG A 176 4.14 -1.11 -20.72
CA ARG A 176 5.25 -0.20 -21.03
C ARG A 176 4.85 0.93 -21.96
N ASN A 177 3.90 0.73 -22.87
CA ASN A 177 3.35 1.81 -23.69
C ASN A 177 2.59 2.81 -22.81
N LEU A 178 1.73 2.32 -21.93
CA LEU A 178 0.98 3.16 -20.99
C LEU A 178 1.92 3.91 -20.03
N LEU A 179 2.94 3.24 -19.49
CA LEU A 179 3.93 3.90 -18.61
C LEU A 179 4.73 4.98 -19.36
N ARG A 180 5.10 4.73 -20.61
CA ARG A 180 5.76 5.76 -21.45
C ARG A 180 4.86 6.95 -21.73
N GLU A 181 3.57 6.72 -21.91
CA GLU A 181 2.57 7.78 -22.05
C GLU A 181 2.45 8.58 -20.75
N PHE A 182 2.36 7.91 -19.60
CA PHE A 182 2.31 8.54 -18.28
C PHE A 182 3.50 9.45 -18.01
N VAL A 183 4.72 8.97 -18.27
CA VAL A 183 5.96 9.73 -18.03
C VAL A 183 6.10 10.96 -18.95
N ARG A 184 5.37 10.99 -20.08
CA ARG A 184 5.37 12.13 -21.00
C ARG A 184 4.38 13.23 -20.62
N MET A 185 3.38 12.92 -19.79
CA MET A 185 2.43 13.89 -19.23
C MET A 185 3.13 14.73 -18.17
#